data_AF-A0A803NQ28-F1
#
_entry.id   AF-A0A803NQ28-F1
#
_cell.length_a   1.000
_cell.length_b   1.000
_cell.length_c   1.000
_cell.angle_alpha   90.00
_cell.angle_beta   90.00
_cell.angle_gamma   90.00
#
_symmetry.space_group_name_H-M   'P 1'
#
loop_
_entity.id
_entity.type
_entity.pdbx_description
1 polymer ?
#
loop_
_entity_poly.entity_id
_entity_poly.type
_entity_poly.pdbx_seq_one_letter_code
_entity_poly.pdbx_strand_id
1 'polypeptide(L)'
;MSMANSSTSISVTLTYLPNCHLRRSFLPNSNSKSKPTRIRCESTISPARLSTQSNLDGALADAVVVGGGISGLCIAQALATKHPNAAPNLILTEATDRVGGNITTIERDGYLWEEGPNSFQPSDPMLTMAVDSGLKEELVLGDPTAPRFVLWNGKLRPVPSSPKDLPFFDLMSIPGKLRAGFGALGIRPPPPGHEESVEEFVRRNLGDEVFERLIEPFCSGVYAGDPSKLSMKAAFGKVWKLEQIGGSIIGGTFKAIQERNQAPKTPRDPRLPKPKGQTVGSFRKGLAMLPNAISSRLGSKVKLSWKLSSISKLDNGGYSLTYETPEGLVTLQTKSVIFTVPSHVASSLLRPLSDVAADSLAKFYYPPVAAVSISYPKDAIRPECLIDGELKGFGQLIPRSQGVETLGTIYSSSLFPNRAPSGRILLLNYIGGATNTGILSKVRTV
;
A
#
# COMPACT_ATOMS: atom_id res chain seq x y z
N MET A 1 -13.69 -14.96 -24.91
CA MET A 1 -13.54 -13.49 -24.93
C MET A 1 -12.75 -13.11 -23.68
N SER A 2 -11.42 -13.02 -23.82
CA SER A 2 -10.46 -12.80 -22.73
C SER A 2 -10.04 -11.33 -22.76
N MET A 3 -10.34 -10.56 -21.72
CA MET A 3 -9.75 -9.23 -21.52
C MET A 3 -8.68 -9.36 -20.45
N ALA A 4 -7.42 -9.31 -20.89
CA ALA A 4 -6.26 -9.13 -20.03
C ALA A 4 -6.25 -7.69 -19.51
N ASN A 5 -6.51 -7.49 -18.22
CA ASN A 5 -6.27 -6.21 -17.56
C ASN A 5 -4.79 -6.13 -17.16
N SER A 6 -3.97 -5.47 -17.99
CA SER A 6 -2.63 -5.03 -17.63
C SER A 6 -2.72 -3.77 -16.77
N SER A 7 -2.24 -3.85 -15.53
CA SER A 7 -2.02 -2.70 -14.65
C SER A 7 -0.99 -1.78 -15.30
N THR A 8 -1.46 -0.77 -16.03
CA THR A 8 -0.61 0.22 -16.70
C THR A 8 -0.55 1.45 -15.80
N SER A 9 0.61 1.70 -15.19
CA SER A 9 0.86 2.99 -14.54
C SER A 9 1.25 3.98 -15.62
N ILE A 10 0.40 4.99 -15.88
CA ILE A 10 0.68 6.05 -16.85
C ILE A 10 1.02 7.30 -16.05
N SER A 11 2.29 7.73 -16.13
CA SER A 11 2.74 8.98 -15.52
C SER A 11 2.38 10.15 -16.44
N VAL A 12 1.45 11.00 -16.02
CA VAL A 12 1.08 12.22 -16.75
C VAL A 12 2.07 13.33 -16.37
N THR A 13 2.76 13.87 -17.37
CA THR A 13 3.66 15.01 -17.24
C THR A 13 2.85 16.29 -17.42
N LEU A 14 2.81 17.14 -16.40
CA LEU A 14 2.28 18.50 -16.52
C LEU A 14 3.38 19.40 -17.09
N THR A 15 3.27 19.76 -18.37
CA THR A 15 4.14 20.74 -19.01
C THR A 15 3.67 22.14 -18.62
N TYR A 16 4.51 22.87 -17.88
CA TYR A 16 4.33 24.30 -17.66
C TYR A 16 4.72 25.03 -18.95
N LEU A 17 3.78 25.73 -19.59
CA LEU A 17 4.05 26.62 -20.73
C LEU A 17 4.19 28.05 -20.23
N PRO A 18 5.40 28.64 -20.20
CA PRO A 18 5.53 30.08 -20.15
C PRO A 18 5.49 30.66 -21.57
N ASN A 19 4.60 31.65 -21.75
CA ASN A 19 4.62 32.58 -22.89
C ASN A 19 6.03 33.18 -23.06
N CYS A 20 6.63 33.08 -24.24
CA CYS A 20 7.59 34.09 -24.67
C CYS A 20 7.75 34.22 -26.20
N HIS A 21 7.76 35.48 -26.59
CA HIS A 21 7.84 36.13 -27.90
C HIS A 21 8.71 35.51 -29.01
N LEU A 22 8.17 35.61 -30.23
CA LEU A 22 8.88 35.55 -31.51
C LEU A 22 10.10 36.49 -31.55
N ARG A 23 11.27 35.97 -31.92
CA ARG A 23 12.25 36.68 -32.75
C ARG A 23 12.88 35.73 -33.77
N ARG A 24 12.74 36.11 -35.05
CA ARG A 24 13.46 35.55 -36.20
C ARG A 24 14.90 36.03 -36.20
N SER A 25 15.86 35.16 -36.54
CA SER A 25 17.08 35.55 -37.26
C SER A 25 17.69 34.35 -38.00
N PHE A 26 18.40 34.67 -39.08
CA PHE A 26 18.79 33.83 -40.21
C PHE A 26 20.12 33.04 -40.02
N LEU A 27 20.24 31.97 -40.81
CA LEU A 27 21.37 31.12 -41.30
C LEU A 27 22.78 31.77 -41.48
N PRO A 28 23.91 31.05 -41.80
CA PRO A 28 24.01 29.75 -42.53
C PRO A 28 25.16 28.74 -42.20
N ASN A 29 25.00 27.54 -42.78
CA ASN A 29 25.95 26.53 -43.30
C ASN A 29 27.44 26.49 -42.91
N SER A 30 27.94 25.28 -42.62
CA SER A 30 29.09 24.73 -43.36
C SER A 30 29.10 23.19 -43.43
N ASN A 31 29.38 22.70 -44.65
CA ASN A 31 29.60 21.30 -45.02
C ASN A 31 31.02 20.86 -44.66
N SER A 32 31.21 19.60 -44.23
CA SER A 32 32.39 18.85 -44.69
C SER A 32 32.08 17.36 -44.82
N LYS A 33 32.46 16.80 -45.96
CA LYS A 33 32.32 15.41 -46.39
C LYS A 33 33.60 14.67 -46.03
N SER A 34 33.51 13.48 -45.44
CA SER A 34 34.57 12.47 -45.54
C SER A 34 33.95 11.10 -45.86
N LYS A 35 34.43 10.51 -46.95
CA LYS A 35 34.03 9.18 -47.45
C LYS A 35 34.81 8.08 -46.71
N PRO A 36 34.25 6.85 -46.60
CA PRO A 36 34.79 5.80 -45.74
C PRO A 36 35.84 4.95 -46.44
N THR A 37 36.89 4.58 -45.72
CA THR A 37 37.90 3.60 -46.14
C THR A 37 37.40 2.19 -45.82
N ARG A 38 37.15 1.38 -46.84
CA ARG A 38 36.83 -0.05 -46.71
C ARG A 38 38.12 -0.83 -46.44
N ILE A 39 38.21 -1.48 -45.29
CA ILE A 39 39.17 -2.56 -45.03
C ILE A 39 38.37 -3.87 -45.08
N ARG A 40 38.69 -4.70 -46.08
CA ARG A 40 38.12 -6.03 -46.30
C ARG A 40 38.96 -7.03 -45.48
N CYS A 41 38.38 -7.58 -44.42
CA CYS A 41 38.95 -8.70 -43.69
C CYS A 41 38.09 -9.93 -44.00
N GLU A 42 38.64 -10.89 -44.74
CA GLU A 42 38.05 -12.21 -44.92
C GLU A 42 38.46 -13.07 -43.73
N SER A 43 37.46 -13.50 -42.94
CA SER A 43 37.63 -14.58 -41.97
C SER A 43 36.48 -15.56 -42.15
N THR A 44 36.85 -16.77 -42.59
CA THR A 44 36.04 -17.98 -42.69
C THR A 44 35.18 -18.21 -41.44
N ILE A 45 33.86 -18.22 -41.60
CA ILE A 45 32.90 -18.59 -40.56
C ILE A 45 32.64 -20.10 -40.69
N SER A 46 33.24 -20.88 -39.79
CA SER A 46 32.70 -22.20 -39.44
C SER A 46 31.44 -22.00 -38.60
N PRO A 47 30.37 -22.81 -38.74
CA PRO A 47 29.19 -22.67 -37.92
C PRO A 47 29.50 -23.20 -36.51
N ALA A 48 30.00 -22.32 -35.65
CA ALA A 48 30.00 -22.58 -34.22
C ALA A 48 28.55 -22.54 -33.76
N ARG A 49 28.03 -23.69 -33.30
CA ARG A 49 26.77 -23.78 -32.57
C ARG A 49 26.81 -22.75 -31.44
N LEU A 50 26.01 -21.68 -31.55
CA LEU A 50 25.66 -20.86 -30.39
C LEU A 50 24.70 -21.67 -29.52
N SER A 51 25.26 -22.54 -28.69
CA SER A 51 24.60 -23.01 -27.48
C SER A 51 24.95 -22.03 -26.35
N THR A 52 24.23 -20.92 -26.29
CA THR A 52 24.09 -20.16 -25.04
C THR A 52 22.72 -20.46 -24.47
N GLN A 53 22.50 -21.73 -24.12
CA GLN A 53 21.52 -22.08 -23.11
C GLN A 53 22.08 -21.59 -21.78
N SER A 54 21.38 -20.65 -21.16
CA SER A 54 21.70 -20.12 -19.84
C SER A 54 21.79 -21.26 -18.82
N ASN A 55 22.85 -21.28 -18.01
CA ASN A 55 23.15 -22.23 -16.92
C ASN A 55 22.08 -22.33 -15.79
N LEU A 56 20.84 -21.92 -16.03
CA LEU A 56 19.71 -22.07 -15.10
C LEU A 56 18.79 -23.24 -15.45
N ASP A 57 18.95 -23.85 -16.64
CA ASP A 57 18.25 -25.08 -17.01
C ASP A 57 18.71 -26.23 -16.10
N GLY A 58 17.98 -26.45 -15.00
CA GLY A 58 18.18 -27.57 -14.07
C GLY A 58 18.65 -27.21 -12.66
N ALA A 59 18.88 -25.93 -12.33
CA ALA A 59 19.20 -25.53 -10.97
C ALA A 59 17.96 -25.59 -10.06
N LEU A 60 17.90 -26.58 -9.17
CA LEU A 60 16.81 -26.75 -8.21
C LEU A 60 16.89 -25.67 -7.12
N ALA A 61 15.92 -24.75 -7.10
CA ALA A 61 15.74 -23.82 -5.99
C ALA A 61 15.07 -24.52 -4.79
N ASP A 62 15.37 -24.05 -3.58
CA ASP A 62 14.67 -24.53 -2.37
C ASP A 62 13.31 -23.85 -2.24
N ALA A 63 13.24 -22.55 -2.53
CA ALA A 63 12.01 -21.79 -2.53
C ALA A 63 12.02 -20.70 -3.58
N VAL A 64 10.86 -20.48 -4.20
CA VAL A 64 10.61 -19.35 -5.10
C VAL A 64 9.48 -18.49 -4.54
N VAL A 65 9.75 -17.21 -4.31
CA VAL A 65 8.75 -16.20 -3.95
C VAL A 65 8.29 -15.52 -5.24
N VAL A 66 6.99 -15.57 -5.50
CA VAL A 66 6.36 -14.94 -6.67
C VAL A 66 5.69 -13.64 -6.22
N GLY A 67 6.18 -12.52 -6.73
CA GLY A 67 5.77 -11.16 -6.38
C GLY A 67 6.84 -10.42 -5.56
N GLY A 68 7.35 -9.32 -6.11
CA GLY A 68 8.29 -8.38 -5.50
C GLY A 68 7.64 -7.24 -4.74
N GLY A 69 6.38 -7.41 -4.31
CA GLY A 69 5.74 -6.52 -3.36
C GLY A 69 6.34 -6.62 -1.95
N ILE A 70 5.92 -5.75 -1.04
CA ILE A 70 6.46 -5.71 0.33
C ILE A 70 6.34 -7.05 1.07
N SER A 71 5.25 -7.80 0.86
CA SER A 71 5.08 -9.13 1.45
C SER A 71 6.14 -10.12 0.99
N GLY A 72 6.37 -10.23 -0.33
CA GLY A 72 7.37 -11.12 -0.90
C GLY A 72 8.80 -10.75 -0.49
N LEU A 73 9.11 -9.45 -0.50
CA LEU A 73 10.40 -8.93 -0.05
C LEU A 73 10.68 -9.24 1.43
N CYS A 74 9.70 -8.99 2.30
CA CYS A 74 9.83 -9.29 3.73
C CYS A 74 10.04 -10.79 3.99
N ILE A 75 9.30 -11.67 3.29
CA ILE A 75 9.48 -13.12 3.37
C ILE A 75 10.88 -13.51 2.89
N ALA A 76 11.30 -12.99 1.74
CA ALA A 76 12.60 -13.29 1.16
C ALA A 76 13.76 -12.84 2.07
N GLN A 77 13.65 -11.66 2.68
CA GLN A 77 14.63 -11.20 3.66
C GLN A 77 14.65 -12.05 4.91
N ALA A 78 13.49 -12.44 5.45
CA ALA A 78 13.41 -13.30 6.63
C ALA A 78 14.05 -14.68 6.36
N LEU A 79 13.77 -15.27 5.19
CA LEU A 79 14.41 -16.52 4.75
C LEU A 79 15.92 -16.36 4.56
N ALA A 80 16.37 -15.27 3.93
CA ALA A 80 17.80 -15.04 3.68
C ALA A 80 18.62 -14.72 4.95
N THR A 81 17.98 -14.19 6.00
CA THR A 81 18.70 -13.67 7.19
C THR A 81 18.42 -14.42 8.48
N LYS A 82 17.14 -14.70 8.79
CA LYS A 82 16.72 -15.35 10.04
C LYS A 82 16.59 -16.87 9.89
N HIS A 83 16.35 -17.33 8.67
CA HIS A 83 16.20 -18.75 8.36
C HIS A 83 17.07 -19.21 7.17
N PRO A 84 18.37 -18.85 7.10
CA PRO A 84 19.20 -19.09 5.92
C PRO A 84 19.33 -20.57 5.56
N ASN A 85 19.21 -21.47 6.54
CA ASN A 85 19.28 -22.91 6.33
C ASN A 85 17.96 -23.51 5.82
N ALA A 86 16.85 -22.78 5.89
CA ALA A 86 15.54 -23.27 5.45
C ALA A 86 15.38 -23.21 3.92
N ALA A 87 15.97 -22.18 3.28
CA ALA A 87 15.98 -22.03 1.83
C ALA A 87 17.28 -21.35 1.34
N PRO A 88 18.42 -22.04 1.37
CA PRO A 88 19.70 -21.49 0.89
C PRO A 88 19.62 -20.96 -0.55
N ASN A 89 18.96 -21.72 -1.43
CA ASN A 89 18.72 -21.36 -2.82
C ASN A 89 17.34 -20.72 -3.00
N LEU A 90 17.14 -19.57 -2.35
CA LEU A 90 15.96 -18.72 -2.50
C LEU A 90 16.06 -17.85 -3.77
N ILE A 91 14.95 -17.77 -4.51
CA ILE A 91 14.75 -16.82 -5.61
C ILE A 91 13.47 -16.01 -5.35
N LEU A 92 13.51 -14.71 -5.58
CA LEU A 92 12.32 -13.84 -5.65
C LEU A 92 12.14 -13.40 -7.10
N THR A 93 10.92 -13.51 -7.61
CA THR A 93 10.56 -13.11 -8.98
C THR A 93 9.51 -12.01 -8.95
N GLU A 94 9.67 -11.02 -9.83
CA GLU A 94 8.77 -9.88 -9.98
C GLU A 94 8.51 -9.64 -11.46
N ALA A 95 7.24 -9.49 -11.83
CA ALA A 95 6.82 -9.37 -13.22
C ALA A 95 7.19 -8.00 -13.83
N THR A 96 7.27 -6.96 -13.01
CA THR A 96 7.65 -5.60 -13.43
C THR A 96 9.16 -5.38 -13.34
N ASP A 97 9.63 -4.25 -13.87
CA ASP A 97 11.02 -3.81 -13.88
C ASP A 97 11.50 -3.23 -12.53
N ARG A 98 10.65 -3.26 -11.49
CA ARG A 98 10.97 -2.75 -10.16
C ARG A 98 10.30 -3.57 -9.06
N VAL A 99 10.85 -3.52 -7.86
CA VAL A 99 10.19 -4.03 -6.66
C VAL A 99 9.23 -3.01 -6.04
N GLY A 100 8.49 -3.42 -5.01
CA GLY A 100 7.67 -2.57 -4.16
C GLY A 100 6.16 -2.74 -4.34
N GLY A 101 5.72 -3.29 -5.48
CA GLY A 101 4.30 -3.44 -5.81
C GLY A 101 3.58 -2.08 -5.73
N ASN A 102 2.52 -2.00 -4.92
CA ASN A 102 1.75 -0.77 -4.72
C ASN A 102 2.56 0.36 -4.05
N ILE A 103 3.69 0.07 -3.40
CA ILE A 103 4.58 1.10 -2.86
C ILE A 103 5.28 1.79 -4.03
N THR A 104 4.87 3.03 -4.30
CA THR A 104 5.39 3.84 -5.40
C THR A 104 5.61 5.25 -4.88
N THR A 105 6.86 5.67 -4.85
CA THR A 105 7.27 7.02 -4.46
C THR A 105 7.82 7.74 -5.68
N ILE A 106 7.38 8.98 -5.92
CA ILE A 106 7.89 9.82 -7.00
C ILE A 106 8.57 11.05 -6.40
N GLU A 107 9.78 11.36 -6.88
CA GLU A 107 10.53 12.57 -6.57
C GLU A 107 10.71 13.37 -7.86
N ARG A 108 10.13 14.58 -7.94
CA ARG A 108 10.19 15.43 -9.13
C ARG A 108 9.97 16.90 -8.76
N ASP A 109 10.72 17.81 -9.36
CA ASP A 109 10.56 19.28 -9.20
C ASP A 109 10.55 19.76 -7.73
N GLY A 110 11.34 19.10 -6.86
CA GLY A 110 11.37 19.39 -5.42
C GLY A 110 10.16 18.85 -4.62
N TYR A 111 9.30 18.07 -5.26
CA TYR A 111 8.22 17.31 -4.62
C TYR A 111 8.62 15.86 -4.38
N LEU A 112 8.03 15.28 -3.34
CA LEU A 112 8.13 13.87 -3.01
C LEU A 112 6.75 13.36 -2.57
N TRP A 113 6.09 12.57 -3.40
CA TRP A 113 4.74 12.04 -3.13
C TRP A 113 4.67 10.52 -3.30
N GLU A 114 3.60 9.95 -2.80
CA GLU A 114 3.32 8.51 -2.84
C GLU A 114 2.09 8.28 -3.72
N GLU A 115 2.15 7.33 -4.65
CA GLU A 115 1.01 6.96 -5.53
C GLU A 115 0.22 5.76 -4.98
N GLY A 116 0.71 5.16 -3.89
CA GLY A 116 0.01 4.09 -3.17
C GLY A 116 -0.10 4.41 -1.68
N PRO A 117 0.48 3.59 -0.77
CA PRO A 117 0.49 3.89 0.65
C PRO A 117 1.31 5.14 0.94
N ASN A 118 0.81 6.02 1.82
CA ASN A 118 1.52 7.25 2.20
C ASN A 118 2.42 7.08 3.44
N SER A 119 1.99 6.24 4.37
CA SER A 119 2.69 5.99 5.63
C SER A 119 2.40 4.59 6.15
N PHE A 120 3.12 4.17 7.18
CA PHE A 120 2.88 2.91 7.88
C PHE A 120 2.70 3.13 9.39
N GLN A 121 1.98 2.24 10.05
CA GLN A 121 2.01 2.17 11.52
C GLN A 121 3.37 1.58 11.95
N PRO A 122 4.19 2.29 12.74
CA PRO A 122 5.51 1.81 13.19
C PRO A 122 5.41 0.71 14.26
N SER A 123 4.77 -0.41 13.92
CA SER A 123 4.76 -1.61 14.75
C SER A 123 6.15 -2.23 14.85
N ASP A 124 6.42 -3.01 15.89
CA ASP A 124 7.73 -3.64 16.07
C ASP A 124 8.14 -4.53 14.89
N PRO A 125 7.28 -5.35 14.25
CA PRO A 125 7.65 -6.07 13.03
C PRO A 125 8.06 -5.15 11.88
N MET A 126 7.34 -4.04 11.69
CA MET A 126 7.61 -3.06 10.64
C MET A 126 8.95 -2.34 10.89
N LEU A 127 9.17 -1.87 12.12
CA LEU A 127 10.42 -1.24 12.54
C LEU A 127 11.60 -2.21 12.49
N THR A 128 11.39 -3.47 12.87
CA THR A 128 12.41 -4.53 12.76
C THR A 128 12.84 -4.68 11.30
N MET A 129 11.88 -4.72 10.37
CA MET A 129 12.22 -4.83 8.95
C MET A 129 12.97 -3.60 8.42
N ALA A 130 12.59 -2.39 8.84
CA ALA A 130 13.31 -1.18 8.50
C ALA A 130 14.75 -1.19 9.05
N VAL A 131 14.93 -1.56 10.32
CA VAL A 131 16.24 -1.61 10.99
C VAL A 131 17.12 -2.72 10.38
N ASP A 132 16.59 -3.92 10.19
CA ASP A 132 17.30 -5.05 9.57
C ASP A 132 17.69 -4.74 8.10
N SER A 133 16.97 -3.82 7.46
CA SER A 133 17.30 -3.30 6.12
C SER A 133 18.30 -2.14 6.13
N GLY A 134 18.71 -1.65 7.31
CA GLY A 134 19.65 -0.54 7.46
C GLY A 134 19.03 0.85 7.33
N LEU A 135 17.70 0.96 7.44
CA LEU A 135 16.96 2.23 7.26
C LEU A 135 16.62 2.93 8.57
N LYS A 136 17.27 2.56 9.68
CA LYS A 136 16.98 3.13 11.00
C LYS A 136 17.07 4.67 11.01
N GLU A 137 18.15 5.21 10.46
CA GLU A 137 18.42 6.66 10.44
C GLU A 137 17.63 7.40 9.33
N GLU A 138 16.95 6.64 8.47
CA GLU A 138 16.09 7.17 7.41
C GLU A 138 14.62 7.24 7.83
N LEU A 139 14.27 6.66 8.99
CA LEU A 139 12.92 6.71 9.53
C LEU A 139 12.51 8.15 9.83
N VAL A 140 11.34 8.51 9.33
CA VAL A 140 10.67 9.78 9.64
C VAL A 140 9.38 9.44 10.36
N LEU A 141 9.29 9.82 11.63
CA LEU A 141 8.09 9.64 12.44
C LEU A 141 7.29 10.96 12.42
N GLY A 142 6.02 10.87 12.04
CA GLY A 142 5.10 12.00 12.04
C GLY A 142 4.74 12.45 13.46
N ASP A 143 4.15 13.64 13.57
CA ASP A 143 3.70 14.18 14.84
C ASP A 143 2.64 13.26 15.50
N PRO A 144 2.89 12.72 16.72
CA PRO A 144 1.94 11.86 17.42
C PRO A 144 0.62 12.53 17.77
N THR A 145 0.58 13.86 17.74
CA THR A 145 -0.57 14.70 18.08
C THR A 145 -1.28 15.28 16.85
N ALA A 146 -0.80 14.96 15.64
CA ALA A 146 -1.41 15.44 14.40
C ALA A 146 -2.91 15.09 14.35
N PRO A 147 -3.82 16.08 14.31
CA PRO A 147 -5.25 15.82 14.33
C PRO A 147 -5.70 15.07 13.07
N ARG A 148 -6.72 14.23 13.24
CA ARG A 148 -7.45 13.56 12.16
C ARG A 148 -8.82 14.19 12.08
N PHE A 149 -9.28 14.52 10.88
CA PHE A 149 -10.55 15.21 10.70
C PHE A 149 -11.59 14.35 10.00
N VAL A 150 -12.85 14.65 10.26
CA VAL A 150 -13.98 14.24 9.43
C VAL A 150 -14.64 15.50 8.89
N LEU A 151 -14.91 15.54 7.58
CA LEU A 151 -15.76 16.57 7.00
C LEU A 151 -17.21 16.28 7.38
N TRP A 152 -17.87 17.21 8.05
CA TRP A 152 -19.27 17.08 8.43
C TRP A 152 -19.98 18.43 8.44
N ASN A 153 -21.05 18.54 7.65
CA ASN A 153 -21.84 19.75 7.43
C ASN A 153 -20.96 20.94 7.04
N GLY A 154 -20.07 20.73 6.07
CA GLY A 154 -19.19 21.76 5.52
C GLY A 154 -18.03 22.19 6.43
N LYS A 155 -17.83 21.54 7.59
CA LYS A 155 -16.74 21.85 8.54
C LYS A 155 -15.86 20.64 8.81
N LEU A 156 -14.56 20.89 8.99
CA LEU A 156 -13.62 19.88 9.46
C LEU A 156 -13.71 19.75 10.97
N ARG A 157 -14.03 18.54 11.43
CA ARG A 157 -14.25 18.26 12.85
C ARG A 157 -13.19 17.28 13.33
N PRO A 158 -12.43 17.61 14.39
CA PRO A 158 -11.38 16.73 14.88
C PRO A 158 -11.97 15.45 15.49
N VAL A 159 -11.37 14.33 15.16
CA VAL A 159 -11.64 13.02 15.77
C VAL A 159 -10.91 12.97 17.12
N PRO A 160 -11.60 12.55 18.20
CA PRO A 160 -11.03 12.54 19.54
C PRO A 160 -9.88 11.53 19.58
N SER A 161 -8.73 11.98 20.07
CA SER A 161 -7.52 11.17 20.20
C SER A 161 -7.40 10.55 21.60
N SER A 162 -8.09 11.14 22.57
CA SER A 162 -8.10 10.73 23.97
C SER A 162 -9.48 10.96 24.62
N PRO A 163 -9.77 10.29 25.75
CA PRO A 163 -11.01 10.54 26.50
C PRO A 163 -11.21 12.01 26.93
N LYS A 164 -10.12 12.78 27.08
CA LYS A 164 -10.18 14.20 27.44
C LYS A 164 -10.78 15.08 26.34
N ASP A 165 -10.81 14.57 25.11
CA ASP A 165 -11.31 15.29 23.94
C ASP A 165 -12.84 15.13 23.79
N LEU A 166 -13.45 14.14 24.48
CA LEU A 166 -14.88 13.82 24.38
C LEU A 166 -15.85 14.98 24.74
N PRO A 167 -15.55 15.87 25.71
CA PRO A 167 -16.39 17.04 25.98
C PRO A 167 -16.46 18.01 24.79
N PHE A 168 -15.35 18.19 24.08
CA PHE A 168 -15.23 19.09 22.92
C PHE A 168 -15.54 18.40 21.58
N PHE A 169 -15.82 17.11 21.63
CA PHE A 169 -16.12 16.31 20.45
C PHE A 169 -17.48 16.68 19.85
N ASP A 170 -17.45 17.43 18.75
CA ASP A 170 -18.61 18.00 18.09
C ASP A 170 -19.01 17.24 16.81
N LEU A 171 -18.74 15.94 16.71
CA LEU A 171 -19.17 15.12 15.56
C LEU A 171 -20.43 14.30 15.88
N MET A 172 -20.75 14.12 17.16
CA MET A 172 -21.95 13.40 17.63
C MET A 172 -22.88 14.32 18.42
N SER A 173 -24.18 14.12 18.24
CA SER A 173 -25.21 14.73 19.06
C SER A 173 -25.18 14.15 20.48
N ILE A 174 -25.79 14.83 21.45
CA ILE A 174 -25.90 14.31 22.83
C ILE A 174 -26.62 12.94 22.85
N PRO A 175 -27.77 12.75 22.17
CA PRO A 175 -28.40 11.43 22.05
C PRO A 175 -27.48 10.39 21.41
N GLY A 176 -26.73 10.77 20.37
CA GLY A 176 -25.74 9.89 19.73
C GLY A 176 -24.63 9.44 20.69
N LYS A 177 -24.08 10.36 21.50
CA LYS A 177 -23.08 10.05 22.52
C LYS A 177 -23.62 9.07 23.57
N LEU A 178 -24.85 9.28 24.05
CA LEU A 178 -25.51 8.39 25.01
C LEU A 178 -25.77 7.00 24.39
N ARG A 179 -26.30 6.96 23.16
CA ARG A 179 -26.53 5.71 22.42
C ARG A 179 -25.24 4.90 22.23
N ALA A 180 -24.14 5.57 21.91
CA ALA A 180 -22.84 4.93 21.76
C ALA A 180 -22.31 4.40 23.10
N GLY A 181 -22.41 5.20 24.17
CA GLY A 181 -21.97 4.81 25.51
C GLY A 181 -22.73 3.59 26.06
N PHE A 182 -24.06 3.61 26.01
CA PHE A 182 -24.90 2.49 26.46
C PHE A 182 -24.64 1.22 25.65
N GLY A 183 -24.52 1.35 24.33
CA GLY A 183 -24.24 0.19 23.48
C GLY A 183 -22.83 -0.38 23.68
N ALA A 184 -21.82 0.47 23.92
CA ALA A 184 -20.46 0.03 24.26
C ALA A 184 -20.38 -0.71 25.61
N LEU A 185 -21.28 -0.39 26.55
CA LEU A 185 -21.47 -1.10 27.82
C LEU A 185 -22.22 -2.43 27.66
N GLY A 186 -22.93 -2.63 26.54
CA GLY A 186 -23.68 -3.84 26.24
C GLY A 186 -25.20 -3.68 26.25
N ILE A 187 -25.73 -2.47 26.44
CA ILE A 187 -27.17 -2.19 26.34
C ILE A 187 -27.52 -2.02 24.85
N ARG A 188 -27.80 -3.14 24.20
CA ARG A 188 -28.04 -3.25 22.76
C ARG A 188 -28.71 -4.57 22.39
N PRO A 189 -29.20 -4.73 21.15
CA PRO A 189 -29.68 -6.02 20.66
C PRO A 189 -28.60 -7.13 20.70
N PRO A 190 -29.03 -8.42 20.81
CA PRO A 190 -28.12 -9.55 20.73
C PRO A 190 -27.51 -9.68 19.31
N PRO A 191 -26.36 -10.36 19.17
CA PRO A 191 -25.78 -10.65 17.86
C PRO A 191 -26.71 -11.52 17.00
N PRO A 192 -26.72 -11.36 15.66
CA PRO A 192 -27.74 -11.95 14.79
C PRO A 192 -27.48 -13.42 14.37
N GLY A 193 -26.59 -14.14 15.06
CA GLY A 193 -26.29 -15.56 14.80
C GLY A 193 -25.54 -15.87 13.50
N HIS A 194 -25.08 -14.84 12.77
CA HIS A 194 -24.27 -14.95 11.56
C HIS A 194 -23.08 -13.98 11.60
N GLU A 195 -22.21 -14.02 10.59
CA GLU A 195 -21.09 -13.09 10.49
C GLU A 195 -21.56 -11.70 10.04
N GLU A 196 -21.45 -10.73 10.94
CA GLU A 196 -21.86 -9.35 10.68
C GLU A 196 -20.88 -8.60 9.77
N SER A 197 -21.46 -7.75 8.94
CA SER A 197 -20.75 -6.65 8.31
C SER A 197 -20.27 -5.62 9.35
N VAL A 198 -19.35 -4.76 8.95
CA VAL A 198 -18.92 -3.62 9.78
C VAL A 198 -20.10 -2.71 10.09
N GLU A 199 -20.99 -2.48 9.12
CA GLU A 199 -22.19 -1.68 9.31
C GLU A 199 -23.11 -2.25 10.38
N GLU A 200 -23.51 -3.52 10.25
CA GLU A 200 -24.42 -4.18 11.19
C GLU A 200 -23.84 -4.17 12.61
N PHE A 201 -22.57 -4.57 12.76
CA PHE A 201 -21.92 -4.62 14.07
C PHE A 201 -21.88 -3.25 14.74
N VAL A 202 -21.49 -2.21 14.00
CA VAL A 202 -21.31 -0.87 14.55
C VAL A 202 -22.65 -0.21 14.83
N ARG A 203 -23.65 -0.30 13.95
CA ARG A 203 -24.98 0.25 14.23
C ARG A 203 -25.62 -0.44 15.44
N ARG A 204 -25.48 -1.77 15.55
CA ARG A 204 -25.93 -2.52 16.73
C ARG A 204 -25.19 -2.10 18.00
N ASN A 205 -23.86 -2.03 17.96
CA ASN A 205 -23.06 -1.75 19.15
C ASN A 205 -23.02 -0.27 19.55
N LEU A 206 -22.93 0.65 18.61
CA LEU A 206 -22.57 2.05 18.86
C LEU A 206 -23.58 3.05 18.28
N GLY A 207 -24.49 2.59 17.42
CA GLY A 207 -25.55 3.41 16.83
C GLY A 207 -25.15 4.09 15.51
N ASP A 208 -26.15 4.69 14.88
CA ASP A 208 -26.06 5.21 13.51
C ASP A 208 -25.07 6.37 13.38
N GLU A 209 -25.03 7.29 14.34
CA GLU A 209 -24.11 8.42 14.26
C GLU A 209 -22.63 7.99 14.30
N VAL A 210 -22.29 6.97 15.07
CA VAL A 210 -20.92 6.43 15.11
C VAL A 210 -20.59 5.78 13.77
N PHE A 211 -21.53 5.03 13.22
CA PHE A 211 -21.34 4.42 11.90
C PHE A 211 -21.14 5.49 10.82
N GLU A 212 -22.11 6.38 10.63
CA GLU A 212 -22.15 7.32 9.52
C GLU A 212 -21.05 8.38 9.58
N ARG A 213 -20.64 8.78 10.79
CA ARG A 213 -19.74 9.92 10.96
C ARG A 213 -18.30 9.51 11.27
N LEU A 214 -18.06 8.28 11.71
CA LEU A 214 -16.71 7.81 12.05
C LEU A 214 -16.33 6.55 11.29
N ILE A 215 -17.18 5.51 11.30
CA ILE A 215 -16.75 4.20 10.80
C ILE A 215 -16.91 4.04 9.29
N GLU A 216 -17.99 4.55 8.70
CA GLU A 216 -18.17 4.62 7.25
C GLU A 216 -17.02 5.37 6.57
N PRO A 217 -16.71 6.63 6.93
CA PRO A 217 -15.59 7.35 6.32
C PRO A 217 -14.24 6.67 6.58
N PHE A 218 -14.07 5.98 7.71
CA PHE A 218 -12.88 5.19 7.99
C PHE A 218 -12.76 3.97 7.05
N CYS A 219 -13.84 3.23 6.83
CA CYS A 219 -13.84 2.09 5.92
C CYS A 219 -13.58 2.54 4.47
N SER A 220 -14.25 3.60 4.06
CA SER A 220 -14.05 4.26 2.77
C SER A 220 -12.61 4.79 2.61
N GLY A 221 -12.02 5.38 3.64
CA GLY A 221 -10.67 5.95 3.57
C GLY A 221 -9.52 4.94 3.67
N VAL A 222 -9.69 3.87 4.44
CA VAL A 222 -8.61 2.91 4.74
C VAL A 222 -8.69 1.67 3.85
N TYR A 223 -9.89 1.13 3.66
CA TYR A 223 -10.10 -0.06 2.83
C TYR A 223 -10.51 0.28 1.40
N ALA A 224 -10.91 1.54 1.14
CA ALA A 224 -11.66 1.89 -0.06
C ALA A 224 -12.86 0.94 -0.28
N GLY A 225 -13.41 0.43 0.82
CA GLY A 225 -14.36 -0.66 0.85
C GLY A 225 -15.75 -0.21 1.25
N ASP A 226 -16.73 -1.06 0.96
CA ASP A 226 -18.12 -0.87 1.34
C ASP A 226 -18.36 -1.52 2.72
N PRO A 227 -18.59 -0.73 3.78
CA PRO A 227 -18.77 -1.27 5.13
C PRO A 227 -19.98 -2.19 5.30
N SER A 228 -20.96 -2.13 4.38
CA SER A 228 -22.10 -3.07 4.36
C SER A 228 -21.69 -4.48 3.89
N LYS A 229 -20.51 -4.62 3.26
CA LYS A 229 -19.97 -5.88 2.72
C LYS A 229 -18.70 -6.34 3.40
N LEU A 230 -17.99 -5.45 4.08
CA LEU A 230 -16.79 -5.79 4.84
C LEU A 230 -17.16 -6.61 6.07
N SER A 231 -16.57 -7.79 6.24
CA SER A 231 -16.71 -8.58 7.46
C SER A 231 -16.11 -7.84 8.64
N MET A 232 -16.89 -7.71 9.73
CA MET A 232 -16.40 -7.12 10.98
C MET A 232 -15.28 -7.97 11.60
N LYS A 233 -15.39 -9.29 11.51
CA LYS A 233 -14.41 -10.24 12.04
C LYS A 233 -13.08 -10.14 11.29
N ALA A 234 -13.11 -9.99 9.98
CA ALA A 234 -11.90 -9.87 9.15
C ALA A 234 -11.28 -8.46 9.23
N ALA A 235 -12.09 -7.41 9.06
CA ALA A 235 -11.60 -6.02 8.99
C ALA A 235 -11.27 -5.42 10.36
N PHE A 236 -12.01 -5.80 11.40
CA PHE A 236 -11.87 -5.24 12.75
C PHE A 236 -11.84 -6.33 13.82
N GLY A 237 -11.19 -7.46 13.52
CA GLY A 237 -11.17 -8.66 14.38
C GLY A 237 -10.73 -8.41 15.82
N LYS A 238 -9.86 -7.42 16.07
CA LYS A 238 -9.49 -7.02 17.44
C LYS A 238 -10.69 -6.45 18.21
N VAL A 239 -11.50 -5.60 17.59
CA VAL A 239 -12.70 -5.00 18.20
C VAL A 239 -13.81 -6.04 18.31
N TRP A 240 -14.02 -6.83 17.25
CA TRP A 240 -14.96 -7.95 17.26
C TRP A 240 -14.70 -8.91 18.42
N LYS A 241 -13.42 -9.25 18.66
CA LYS A 241 -13.02 -10.13 19.76
C LYS A 241 -13.35 -9.56 21.15
N LEU A 242 -13.40 -8.23 21.33
CA LEU A 242 -13.76 -7.62 22.62
C LEU A 242 -15.18 -8.03 23.03
N GLU A 243 -16.14 -7.93 22.11
CA GLU A 243 -17.50 -8.39 22.36
C GLU A 243 -17.53 -9.87 22.73
N GLN A 244 -16.77 -10.71 22.01
CA GLN A 244 -16.75 -12.16 22.25
C GLN A 244 -16.21 -12.54 23.62
N ILE A 245 -15.13 -11.89 24.08
CA ILE A 245 -14.49 -12.27 25.34
C ILE A 245 -15.16 -11.64 26.57
N GLY A 246 -15.78 -10.47 26.43
CA GLY A 246 -16.28 -9.68 27.55
C GLY A 246 -17.75 -9.27 27.46
N GLY A 247 -18.52 -9.81 26.51
CA GLY A 247 -19.95 -9.54 26.32
C GLY A 247 -20.29 -8.17 25.74
N SER A 248 -19.40 -7.18 25.91
CA SER A 248 -19.49 -5.83 25.37
C SER A 248 -18.10 -5.30 24.99
N ILE A 249 -18.04 -4.17 24.29
CA ILE A 249 -16.77 -3.56 23.89
C ILE A 249 -15.96 -3.14 25.12
N ILE A 250 -16.61 -2.51 26.12
CA ILE A 250 -15.96 -2.08 27.35
C ILE A 250 -15.57 -3.28 28.22
N GLY A 251 -16.47 -4.25 28.40
CA GLY A 251 -16.18 -5.47 29.15
C GLY A 251 -15.00 -6.24 28.55
N GLY A 252 -14.96 -6.35 27.23
CA GLY A 252 -13.85 -6.96 26.50
C GLY A 252 -12.54 -6.20 26.63
N THR A 253 -12.61 -4.87 26.67
CA THR A 253 -11.43 -4.02 26.87
C THR A 253 -10.80 -4.27 28.25
N PHE A 254 -11.60 -4.33 29.31
CA PHE A 254 -11.11 -4.64 30.66
C PHE A 254 -10.46 -6.03 30.71
N LYS A 255 -11.11 -7.04 30.12
CA LYS A 255 -10.58 -8.40 30.07
C LYS A 255 -9.27 -8.47 29.29
N ALA A 256 -9.18 -7.80 28.14
CA ALA A 256 -7.96 -7.74 27.34
C ALA A 256 -6.79 -7.06 28.09
N ILE A 257 -7.08 -6.01 28.87
CA ILE A 257 -6.06 -5.35 29.73
C ILE A 257 -5.61 -6.30 30.84
N GLN A 258 -6.53 -7.01 31.49
CA GLN A 258 -6.22 -7.99 32.52
C GLN A 258 -5.33 -9.11 31.98
N GLU A 259 -5.69 -9.72 30.85
CA GLU A 259 -4.91 -10.77 30.18
C GLU A 259 -3.50 -10.27 29.81
N ARG A 260 -3.40 -9.05 29.27
CA ARG A 260 -2.11 -8.43 28.93
C ARG A 260 -1.21 -8.20 30.14
N ASN A 261 -1.79 -7.85 31.29
CA ASN A 261 -1.02 -7.62 32.51
C ASN A 261 -0.51 -8.93 33.14
N GLN A 262 -1.18 -10.04 32.88
CA GLN A 262 -0.79 -11.38 33.34
C GLN A 262 0.19 -12.07 32.39
N ALA A 263 0.19 -11.72 31.10
CA ALA A 263 1.06 -12.34 30.11
C ALA A 263 2.55 -11.99 30.32
N PRO A 264 3.48 -12.96 30.13
CA PRO A 264 4.91 -12.69 30.14
C PRO A 264 5.28 -11.61 29.11
N LYS A 265 6.04 -10.60 29.53
CA LYS A 265 6.50 -9.54 28.64
C LYS A 265 7.71 -10.04 27.84
N THR A 266 7.54 -10.29 26.54
CA THR A 266 8.68 -10.49 25.65
C THR A 266 9.54 -9.22 25.61
N PRO A 267 10.86 -9.31 25.83
CA PRO A 267 11.75 -8.17 25.68
C PRO A 267 11.66 -7.58 24.28
N ARG A 268 11.46 -6.27 24.20
CA ARG A 268 11.46 -5.54 22.93
C ARG A 268 12.89 -5.29 22.47
N ASP A 269 13.15 -5.48 21.17
CA ASP A 269 14.47 -5.18 20.58
C ASP A 269 14.87 -3.71 20.87
N PRO A 270 16.00 -3.48 21.56
CA PRO A 270 16.42 -2.14 21.98
C PRO A 270 16.83 -1.24 20.81
N ARG A 271 17.09 -1.80 19.61
CA ARG A 271 17.43 -1.03 18.42
C ARG A 271 16.24 -0.26 17.86
N LEU A 272 15.02 -0.70 18.18
CA LEU A 272 13.79 -0.15 17.61
C LEU A 272 13.42 1.18 18.26
N PRO A 273 13.14 2.25 17.48
CA PRO A 273 12.63 3.50 18.04
C PRO A 273 11.30 3.25 18.75
N LYS A 274 10.94 4.06 19.75
CA LYS A 274 9.68 3.93 20.51
C LYS A 274 8.66 4.96 20.02
N PRO A 275 7.71 4.58 19.13
CA PRO A 275 6.68 5.51 18.67
C PRO A 275 5.77 5.91 19.83
N LYS A 276 5.22 7.12 19.77
CA LYS A 276 4.27 7.64 20.76
C LYS A 276 2.89 7.82 20.13
N GLY A 277 1.83 7.74 20.93
CA GLY A 277 0.47 8.10 20.50
C GLY A 277 0.07 7.50 19.15
N GLN A 278 -0.46 8.35 18.27
CA GLN A 278 -0.95 7.95 16.94
C GLN A 278 0.09 8.20 15.83
N THR A 279 1.38 8.11 16.16
CA THR A 279 2.49 8.30 15.22
C THR A 279 2.36 7.34 14.03
N VAL A 280 2.52 7.89 12.83
CA VAL A 280 2.77 7.13 11.60
C VAL A 280 4.23 7.32 11.16
N GLY A 281 4.75 6.37 10.41
CA GLY A 281 6.12 6.38 9.89
C GLY A 281 6.16 6.52 8.37
N SER A 282 7.22 7.14 7.88
CA SER A 282 7.68 7.11 6.49
C SER A 282 9.22 7.06 6.49
N PHE A 283 9.83 7.23 5.32
CA PHE A 283 11.29 7.40 5.20
C PHE A 283 11.62 8.72 4.52
N ARG A 284 12.85 9.20 4.70
CA ARG A 284 13.34 10.49 4.18
C ARG A 284 13.03 10.71 2.70
N LYS A 285 13.22 9.68 1.87
CA LYS A 285 12.91 9.67 0.43
C LYS A 285 11.69 8.80 0.09
N GLY A 286 10.74 8.71 1.03
CA GLY A 286 9.47 8.01 0.86
C GLY A 286 9.52 6.50 0.98
N LEU A 287 8.36 5.87 0.86
CA LEU A 287 8.16 4.47 1.23
C LEU A 287 8.90 3.49 0.33
N ALA A 288 9.22 3.86 -0.92
CA ALA A 288 10.01 3.04 -1.83
C ALA A 288 11.42 2.74 -1.31
N MET A 289 11.94 3.50 -0.34
CA MET A 289 13.24 3.21 0.29
C MET A 289 13.29 1.81 0.88
N LEU A 290 12.22 1.35 1.53
CA LEU A 290 12.20 0.03 2.15
C LEU A 290 12.31 -1.10 1.13
N PRO A 291 11.39 -1.27 0.16
CA PRO A 291 11.49 -2.36 -0.79
C PRO A 291 12.82 -2.31 -1.58
N ASN A 292 13.32 -1.11 -1.91
CA ASN A 292 14.61 -0.96 -2.59
C ASN A 292 15.80 -1.41 -1.72
N ALA A 293 15.80 -1.08 -0.42
CA ALA A 293 16.84 -1.52 0.50
C ALA A 293 16.84 -3.04 0.69
N ILE A 294 15.64 -3.65 0.79
CA ILE A 294 15.51 -5.11 0.88
C ILE A 294 16.03 -5.77 -0.40
N SER A 295 15.58 -5.30 -1.57
CA SER A 295 16.02 -5.83 -2.86
C SER A 295 17.52 -5.72 -3.05
N SER A 296 18.11 -4.58 -2.68
CA SER A 296 19.57 -4.36 -2.77
C SER A 296 20.35 -5.36 -1.91
N ARG A 297 19.86 -5.69 -0.72
CA ARG A 297 20.48 -6.69 0.17
C ARG A 297 20.32 -8.12 -0.34
N LEU A 298 19.20 -8.44 -0.97
CA LEU A 298 18.95 -9.75 -1.59
C LEU A 298 19.78 -9.95 -2.87
N GLY A 299 20.15 -8.86 -3.56
CA GLY A 299 21.05 -8.87 -4.70
C GLY A 299 20.55 -9.76 -5.84
N SER A 300 21.41 -10.67 -6.32
CA SER A 300 21.13 -11.54 -7.46
C SER A 300 19.98 -12.54 -7.27
N LYS A 301 19.47 -12.68 -6.03
CA LYS A 301 18.29 -13.50 -5.71
C LYS A 301 16.99 -12.88 -6.25
N VAL A 302 16.96 -11.57 -6.49
CA VAL A 302 15.80 -10.88 -7.05
C VAL A 302 15.90 -10.89 -8.58
N LYS A 303 14.84 -11.37 -9.24
CA LYS A 303 14.69 -11.38 -10.70
C LYS A 303 13.52 -10.47 -11.08
N LEU A 304 13.86 -9.31 -11.66
CA LEU A 304 12.90 -8.34 -12.18
C LEU A 304 12.54 -8.69 -13.62
N SER A 305 11.37 -8.26 -14.07
CA SER A 305 10.81 -8.58 -15.38
C SER A 305 10.66 -10.09 -15.63
N TRP A 306 10.52 -10.89 -14.57
CA TRP A 306 10.28 -12.32 -14.61
C TRP A 306 8.83 -12.59 -14.25
N LYS A 307 7.99 -12.70 -15.28
CA LYS A 307 6.55 -12.95 -15.12
C LYS A 307 6.28 -14.45 -15.20
N LEU A 308 5.82 -15.03 -14.10
CA LEU A 308 5.41 -16.43 -14.07
C LEU A 308 4.21 -16.63 -15.02
N SER A 309 4.36 -17.48 -16.02
CA SER A 309 3.32 -17.80 -17.00
C SER A 309 2.64 -19.14 -16.71
N SER A 310 3.37 -20.11 -16.17
CA SER A 310 2.81 -21.41 -15.79
C SER A 310 3.53 -22.06 -14.62
N ILE A 311 2.80 -22.93 -13.92
CA ILE A 311 3.29 -23.80 -12.85
C ILE A 311 2.74 -25.20 -13.06
N SER A 312 3.59 -26.22 -12.90
CA SER A 312 3.19 -27.62 -12.89
C SER A 312 3.84 -28.36 -11.72
N LYS A 313 3.19 -29.42 -11.26
CA LYS A 313 3.75 -30.31 -10.24
C LYS A 313 4.65 -31.34 -10.91
N LEU A 314 5.78 -31.63 -10.29
CA LEU A 314 6.73 -32.66 -10.72
C LEU A 314 6.50 -33.96 -9.93
N ASP A 315 6.88 -35.09 -10.51
CA ASP A 315 6.73 -36.43 -9.89
C ASP A 315 7.51 -36.57 -8.58
N ASN A 316 8.61 -35.82 -8.45
CA ASN A 316 9.43 -35.76 -7.23
C ASN A 316 8.81 -34.90 -6.10
N GLY A 317 7.58 -34.40 -6.29
CA GLY A 317 6.87 -33.56 -5.33
C GLY A 317 7.22 -32.06 -5.39
N GLY A 318 8.19 -31.66 -6.23
CA GLY A 318 8.51 -30.26 -6.50
C GLY A 318 7.60 -29.62 -7.54
N TYR A 319 8.00 -28.44 -8.00
CA TYR A 319 7.29 -27.64 -8.99
C TYR A 319 8.22 -27.22 -10.12
N SER A 320 7.69 -27.18 -11.35
CA SER A 320 8.33 -26.52 -12.48
C SER A 320 7.59 -25.22 -12.77
N LEU A 321 8.36 -24.13 -12.89
CA LEU A 321 7.88 -22.77 -13.10
C LEU A 321 8.41 -22.27 -14.43
N THR A 322 7.52 -21.81 -15.32
CA THR A 322 7.92 -21.19 -16.59
C THR A 322 7.71 -19.69 -16.51
N TYR A 323 8.75 -18.93 -16.84
CA TYR A 323 8.75 -17.47 -16.79
C TYR A 323 8.89 -16.88 -18.19
N GLU A 324 8.12 -15.82 -18.45
CA GLU A 324 8.39 -14.85 -19.52
C GLU A 324 9.43 -13.85 -18.99
N THR A 325 10.58 -13.74 -19.66
CA THR A 325 11.65 -12.77 -19.35
C THR A 325 12.04 -11.98 -20.60
N PRO A 326 12.79 -10.86 -20.46
CA PRO A 326 13.30 -10.10 -21.61
C PRO A 326 14.19 -10.93 -22.56
N GLU A 327 14.83 -11.98 -22.04
CA GLU A 327 15.72 -12.88 -22.79
C GLU A 327 14.99 -14.09 -23.40
N GLY A 328 13.70 -14.27 -23.11
CA GLY A 328 12.88 -15.37 -23.61
C GLY A 328 12.18 -16.16 -22.50
N LEU A 329 11.81 -17.39 -22.81
CA LEU A 329 11.22 -18.30 -21.81
C LEU A 329 12.32 -18.95 -20.98
N VAL A 330 12.16 -18.92 -19.66
CA VAL A 330 13.06 -19.57 -18.71
C VAL A 330 12.25 -20.52 -17.83
N THR A 331 12.76 -21.75 -17.64
CA THR A 331 12.14 -22.73 -16.74
C THR A 331 13.03 -22.95 -15.52
N LEU A 332 12.41 -22.97 -14.35
CA LEU A 332 13.08 -23.27 -13.08
C LEU A 332 12.33 -24.36 -12.32
N GLN A 333 13.07 -25.24 -11.65
CA GLN A 333 12.49 -26.21 -10.72
C GLN A 333 12.68 -25.74 -9.27
N THR A 334 11.69 -25.97 -8.42
CA THR A 334 11.75 -25.61 -7.00
C THR A 334 11.02 -26.61 -6.12
N LYS A 335 11.46 -26.76 -4.87
CA LYS A 335 10.76 -27.57 -3.86
C LYS A 335 9.51 -26.86 -3.32
N SER A 336 9.53 -25.53 -3.26
CA SER A 336 8.44 -24.73 -2.67
C SER A 336 8.19 -23.44 -3.45
N VAL A 337 6.93 -23.03 -3.49
CA VAL A 337 6.47 -21.80 -4.15
C VAL A 337 5.65 -20.99 -3.16
N ILE A 338 5.97 -19.71 -3.02
CA ILE A 338 5.29 -18.78 -2.12
C ILE A 338 4.67 -17.68 -2.99
N PHE A 339 3.34 -17.70 -3.11
CA PHE A 339 2.61 -16.67 -3.85
C PHE A 339 2.35 -15.45 -2.97
N THR A 340 2.84 -14.28 -3.41
CA THR A 340 2.56 -12.97 -2.80
C THR A 340 1.98 -11.96 -3.80
N VAL A 341 1.54 -12.47 -4.95
CA VAL A 341 0.81 -11.73 -5.99
C VAL A 341 -0.66 -11.51 -5.58
N PRO A 342 -1.39 -10.58 -6.23
CA PRO A 342 -2.82 -10.42 -6.03
C PRO A 342 -3.60 -11.72 -6.24
N SER A 343 -4.73 -11.89 -5.54
CA SER A 343 -5.45 -13.18 -5.53
C SER A 343 -5.97 -13.58 -6.91
N HIS A 344 -6.37 -12.64 -7.76
CA HIS A 344 -6.81 -12.92 -9.13
C HIS A 344 -5.68 -13.43 -10.02
N VAL A 345 -4.44 -12.98 -9.78
CA VAL A 345 -3.24 -13.50 -10.45
C VAL A 345 -2.94 -14.91 -9.94
N ALA A 346 -2.92 -15.09 -8.62
CA ALA A 346 -2.70 -16.41 -8.00
C ALA A 346 -3.78 -17.43 -8.43
N SER A 347 -5.04 -17.01 -8.53
CA SER A 347 -6.16 -17.83 -9.03
C SER A 347 -5.87 -18.39 -10.42
N SER A 348 -5.45 -17.51 -11.34
CA SER A 348 -5.14 -17.90 -12.72
C SER A 348 -3.96 -18.88 -12.78
N LEU A 349 -2.91 -18.62 -11.99
CA LEU A 349 -1.70 -19.45 -11.95
C LEU A 349 -1.93 -20.81 -11.28
N LEU A 350 -2.78 -20.88 -10.24
CA LEU A 350 -3.03 -22.09 -9.48
C LEU A 350 -4.08 -23.00 -10.10
N ARG A 351 -4.84 -22.54 -11.10
CA ARG A 351 -5.91 -23.34 -11.73
C ARG A 351 -5.43 -24.72 -12.23
N PRO A 352 -4.26 -24.87 -12.90
CA PRO A 352 -3.75 -26.17 -13.30
C PRO A 352 -3.43 -27.12 -12.14
N LEU A 353 -3.29 -26.60 -10.91
CA LEU A 353 -2.98 -27.39 -9.71
C LEU A 353 -4.21 -27.66 -8.84
N SER A 354 -5.15 -26.71 -8.77
CA SER A 354 -6.36 -26.82 -7.94
C SER A 354 -7.43 -25.83 -8.38
N ASP A 355 -8.52 -26.35 -8.98
CA ASP A 355 -9.70 -25.55 -9.31
C ASP A 355 -10.35 -24.93 -8.06
N VAL A 356 -10.43 -25.66 -6.96
CA VAL A 356 -11.04 -25.19 -5.70
C VAL A 356 -10.29 -23.98 -5.13
N ALA A 357 -8.95 -24.03 -5.12
CA ALA A 357 -8.15 -22.90 -4.67
C ALA A 357 -8.29 -21.71 -5.61
N ALA A 358 -8.26 -21.96 -6.93
CA ALA A 358 -8.42 -20.93 -7.95
C ALA A 358 -9.78 -20.22 -7.84
N ASP A 359 -10.88 -20.98 -7.72
CA ASP A 359 -12.24 -20.44 -7.54
C ASP A 359 -12.36 -19.61 -6.26
N SER A 360 -11.73 -20.05 -5.17
CA SER A 360 -11.76 -19.32 -3.90
C SER A 360 -11.01 -17.99 -3.99
N LEU A 361 -9.84 -17.98 -4.64
CA LEU A 361 -9.02 -16.77 -4.82
C LEU A 361 -9.63 -15.76 -5.80
N ALA A 362 -10.42 -16.23 -6.77
CA ALA A 362 -11.12 -15.38 -7.73
C ALA A 362 -12.25 -14.53 -7.10
N LYS A 363 -12.77 -14.93 -5.94
CA LYS A 363 -13.89 -14.26 -5.25
C LYS A 363 -13.49 -12.95 -4.57
N PHE A 364 -12.20 -12.71 -4.35
CA PHE A 364 -11.74 -11.49 -3.69
C PHE A 364 -11.92 -10.29 -4.62
N TYR A 365 -12.78 -9.36 -4.19
CA TYR A 365 -13.00 -8.10 -4.88
C TYR A 365 -11.90 -7.09 -4.53
N TYR A 366 -11.39 -6.39 -5.54
CA TYR A 366 -10.41 -5.31 -5.39
C TYR A 366 -11.08 -3.97 -5.78
N PRO A 367 -11.29 -3.06 -4.83
CA PRO A 367 -11.87 -1.75 -5.15
C PRO A 367 -10.86 -0.90 -5.95
N PRO A 368 -11.28 -0.28 -7.06
CA PRO A 368 -10.41 0.61 -7.82
C PRO A 368 -10.24 1.94 -7.10
N VAL A 369 -9.01 2.44 -6.99
CA VAL A 369 -8.70 3.71 -6.33
C VAL A 369 -7.72 4.50 -7.19
N ALA A 370 -8.01 5.78 -7.39
CA ALA A 370 -7.08 6.73 -7.96
C ALA A 370 -6.44 7.57 -6.85
N ALA A 371 -5.11 7.67 -6.88
CA ALA A 371 -4.35 8.61 -6.05
C ALA A 371 -4.12 9.90 -6.85
N VAL A 372 -4.51 11.04 -6.29
CA VAL A 372 -4.42 12.36 -6.92
C VAL A 372 -3.65 13.31 -6.00
N SER A 373 -2.39 13.58 -6.36
CA SER A 373 -1.52 14.53 -5.66
C SER A 373 -1.74 15.95 -6.18
N ILE A 374 -2.06 16.88 -5.28
CA ILE A 374 -2.29 18.29 -5.61
C ILE A 374 -1.43 19.18 -4.72
N SER A 375 -0.83 20.21 -5.30
CA SER A 375 -0.06 21.20 -4.56
C SER A 375 -0.60 22.62 -4.73
N TYR A 376 -0.79 23.29 -3.59
CA TYR A 376 -1.21 24.69 -3.51
C TYR A 376 -0.10 25.55 -2.89
N PRO A 377 0.04 26.82 -3.30
CA PRO A 377 0.72 27.84 -2.49
C PRO A 377 0.08 27.91 -1.09
N LYS A 378 0.87 28.14 -0.05
CA LYS A 378 0.37 28.22 1.34
C LYS A 378 -0.65 29.36 1.53
N ASP A 379 -0.42 30.49 0.88
CA ASP A 379 -1.27 31.69 0.90
C ASP A 379 -2.59 31.51 0.12
N ALA A 380 -2.70 30.49 -0.73
CA ALA A 380 -3.96 30.12 -1.38
C ALA A 380 -4.95 29.42 -0.43
N ILE A 381 -4.50 28.94 0.74
CA ILE A 381 -5.37 28.32 1.73
C ILE A 381 -5.99 29.41 2.61
N ARG A 382 -7.32 29.48 2.59
CA ARG A 382 -8.11 30.41 3.40
C ARG A 382 -7.96 30.11 4.91
N PRO A 383 -7.30 30.98 5.70
CA PRO A 383 -7.05 30.72 7.12
C PRO A 383 -8.32 30.58 7.95
N GLU A 384 -9.40 31.26 7.58
CA GLU A 384 -10.71 31.20 8.24
C GLU A 384 -11.42 29.84 8.10
N CYS A 385 -10.96 29.00 7.17
CA CYS A 385 -11.45 27.62 7.00
C CYS A 385 -10.66 26.60 7.85
N LEU A 386 -9.65 27.06 8.62
CA LEU A 386 -8.76 26.24 9.43
C LEU A 386 -8.99 26.50 10.92
N ILE A 387 -8.78 25.49 11.77
CA ILE A 387 -9.04 25.60 13.21
C ILE A 387 -8.10 26.60 13.90
N ASP A 388 -6.82 26.58 13.53
CA ASP A 388 -5.76 27.42 14.12
C ASP A 388 -5.04 28.28 13.06
N GLY A 389 -5.71 28.58 11.93
CA GLY A 389 -5.14 29.34 10.82
C GLY A 389 -4.04 28.62 10.01
N GLU A 390 -3.65 27.40 10.38
CA GLU A 390 -2.64 26.60 9.69
C GLU A 390 -3.19 25.21 9.32
N LEU A 391 -2.84 24.72 8.12
CA LEU A 391 -3.21 23.38 7.69
C LEU A 391 -2.30 22.36 8.39
N LYS A 392 -2.71 21.98 9.60
CA LYS A 392 -2.06 20.97 10.43
C LYS A 392 -2.90 19.71 10.49
N GLY A 393 -2.24 18.56 10.49
CA GLY A 393 -2.86 17.29 10.82
C GLY A 393 -2.43 16.15 9.92
N PHE A 394 -2.97 14.98 10.22
CA PHE A 394 -2.79 13.80 9.39
C PHE A 394 -3.54 13.95 8.06
N GLY A 395 -4.76 14.46 8.15
CA GLY A 395 -5.66 14.53 7.02
C GLY A 395 -7.10 14.47 7.45
N GLN A 396 -7.96 14.27 6.47
CA GLN A 396 -9.40 14.21 6.63
C GLN A 396 -9.99 13.01 5.91
N LEU A 397 -11.09 12.51 6.46
CA LEU A 397 -11.97 11.56 5.80
C LEU A 397 -13.31 12.23 5.53
N ILE A 398 -13.98 11.80 4.47
CA ILE A 398 -15.21 12.44 4.01
C ILE A 398 -16.29 11.38 3.91
N PRO A 399 -17.32 11.42 4.78
CA PRO A 399 -18.44 10.50 4.68
C PRO A 399 -19.14 10.66 3.34
N ARG A 400 -19.59 9.54 2.77
CA ARG A 400 -20.27 9.57 1.46
C ARG A 400 -21.50 10.46 1.44
N SER A 401 -22.19 10.57 2.59
CA SER A 401 -23.35 11.45 2.78
C SER A 401 -23.04 12.94 2.59
N GLN A 402 -21.78 13.35 2.60
CA GLN A 402 -21.37 14.74 2.41
C GLN A 402 -21.29 15.14 0.93
N GLY A 403 -21.54 14.22 -0.01
CA GLY A 403 -21.65 14.54 -1.45
C GLY A 403 -20.32 14.84 -2.14
N VAL A 404 -19.18 14.55 -1.52
CA VAL A 404 -17.84 14.75 -2.12
C VAL A 404 -17.33 13.42 -2.69
N GLU A 405 -16.73 13.43 -3.89
CA GLU A 405 -16.21 12.20 -4.52
C GLU A 405 -14.94 11.64 -3.83
N THR A 406 -14.12 12.51 -3.24
CA THR A 406 -12.91 12.13 -2.49
C THR A 406 -13.26 11.30 -1.25
N LEU A 407 -12.55 10.18 -1.07
CA LEU A 407 -12.65 9.31 0.11
C LEU A 407 -11.97 9.94 1.33
N GLY A 408 -10.79 10.50 1.08
CA GLY A 408 -10.00 11.20 2.09
C GLY A 408 -8.81 11.92 1.47
N THR A 409 -8.26 12.84 2.26
CA THR A 409 -7.09 13.62 1.88
C THR A 409 -6.05 13.52 2.98
N ILE A 410 -4.82 13.16 2.62
CA ILE A 410 -3.67 13.18 3.51
C ILE A 410 -2.90 14.48 3.32
N TYR A 411 -2.56 15.15 4.42
CA TYR A 411 -1.80 16.40 4.42
C TYR A 411 -0.30 16.09 4.42
N SER A 412 0.20 15.52 3.33
CA SER A 412 1.53 14.87 3.32
C SER A 412 2.67 15.82 3.69
N SER A 413 2.63 17.09 3.27
CA SER A 413 3.66 18.07 3.65
C SER A 413 3.50 18.61 5.08
N SER A 414 2.34 18.42 5.71
CA SER A 414 2.16 18.68 7.15
C SER A 414 2.68 17.52 7.99
N LEU A 415 2.54 16.28 7.51
CA LEU A 415 2.93 15.08 8.25
C LEU A 415 4.43 14.81 8.24
N PHE A 416 5.05 15.00 7.08
CA PHE A 416 6.46 14.69 6.87
C PHE A 416 7.17 15.89 6.24
N PRO A 417 8.36 16.27 6.75
CA PRO A 417 9.15 17.31 6.14
C PRO A 417 9.60 16.92 4.72
N ASN A 418 9.96 17.92 3.91
CA ASN A 418 10.58 17.76 2.59
C ASN A 418 9.71 16.99 1.56
N ARG A 419 8.38 17.06 1.68
CA ARG A 419 7.45 16.52 0.68
C ARG A 419 7.06 17.51 -0.42
N ALA A 420 7.22 18.79 -0.14
CA ALA A 420 6.93 19.87 -1.06
C ALA A 420 8.01 20.97 -0.92
N PRO A 421 8.22 21.78 -1.97
CA PRO A 421 9.05 22.98 -1.89
C PRO A 421 8.58 23.95 -0.81
N SER A 422 9.48 24.84 -0.36
CA SER A 422 9.12 25.90 0.58
C SER A 422 7.95 26.75 0.04
N GLY A 423 7.06 27.20 0.93
CA GLY A 423 5.86 27.97 0.55
C GLY A 423 4.75 27.16 -0.11
N ARG A 424 4.90 25.84 -0.31
CA ARG A 424 3.89 24.96 -0.90
C ARG A 424 3.31 23.99 0.13
N ILE A 425 2.12 23.49 -0.17
CA ILE A 425 1.44 22.40 0.53
C ILE A 425 1.24 21.28 -0.49
N LEU A 426 1.39 20.02 -0.05
CA LEU A 426 1.11 18.84 -0.85
C LEU A 426 0.02 18.01 -0.16
N LEU A 427 -1.05 17.75 -0.91
CA LEU A 427 -2.22 16.98 -0.49
C LEU A 427 -2.35 15.74 -1.38
N LEU A 428 -2.53 14.57 -0.77
CA LEU A 428 -2.79 13.32 -1.49
C LEU A 428 -4.25 12.97 -1.30
N ASN A 429 -4.99 12.94 -2.39
CA ASN A 429 -6.42 12.66 -2.41
C ASN A 429 -6.65 11.26 -2.97
N TYR A 430 -7.56 10.51 -2.36
CA TYR A 430 -7.95 9.19 -2.84
C TYR A 430 -9.40 9.23 -3.31
N ILE A 431 -9.65 8.76 -4.53
CA ILE A 431 -10.96 8.81 -5.18
C ILE A 431 -11.29 7.41 -5.69
N GLY A 432 -12.55 7.01 -5.58
CA GLY A 432 -13.04 5.72 -6.08
C GLY A 432 -13.56 4.84 -4.95
N GLY A 433 -13.03 3.63 -4.86
CA GLY A 433 -13.45 2.63 -3.89
C GLY A 433 -14.63 1.79 -4.36
N ALA A 434 -15.04 0.85 -3.51
CA ALA A 434 -16.14 -0.08 -3.76
C ALA A 434 -17.48 0.64 -4.01
N THR A 435 -17.65 1.85 -3.48
CA THR A 435 -18.87 2.66 -3.60
C THR A 435 -18.82 3.68 -4.73
N ASN A 436 -17.69 3.82 -5.43
CA ASN A 436 -17.54 4.69 -6.60
C ASN A 436 -16.56 4.09 -7.64
N THR A 437 -16.94 2.97 -8.24
CA THR A 437 -16.10 2.25 -9.22
C THR A 437 -15.94 2.98 -10.56
N GLY A 438 -16.81 3.98 -10.82
CA GLY A 438 -16.77 4.81 -12.02
C GLY A 438 -15.48 5.62 -12.19
N ILE A 439 -14.62 5.68 -11.18
CA ILE A 439 -13.29 6.29 -11.32
C ILE A 439 -12.47 5.67 -12.45
N LEU A 440 -12.66 4.37 -12.74
CA LEU A 440 -11.95 3.66 -13.81
C LEU A 440 -12.20 4.23 -15.20
N SER A 441 -13.39 4.81 -15.46
CA SER A 441 -13.68 5.43 -16.75
C SER A 441 -13.13 6.85 -16.86
N LYS A 442 -12.86 7.53 -15.74
CA LYS A 442 -12.32 8.89 -15.69
C LYS A 442 -10.79 8.96 -15.89
N VAL A 443 -10.05 7.87 -15.61
CA VAL A 443 -8.58 7.81 -15.76
C VAL A 443 -8.12 7.78 -17.23
N ARG A 444 -9.02 7.47 -18.18
CA ARG A 444 -8.70 7.37 -19.62
C ARG A 444 -8.67 8.69 -20.39
N THR A 445 -8.83 9.84 -19.73
CA THR A 445 -9.05 11.12 -20.43
C THR A 445 -8.12 12.22 -19.92
N VAL A 446 -6.80 12.08 -20.09
CA VAL A 446 -5.87 13.22 -20.18
C VAL A 446 -4.73 12.86 -21.11
#